data_AF-A0A6A3B7W6-F1
#
_entry.id   AF-A0A6A3B7W6-F1
#
_cell.length_a   1.000
_cell.length_b   1.000
_cell.length_c   1.000
_cell.angle_alpha   90.00
_cell.angle_beta   90.00
_cell.angle_gamma   90.00
#
_symmetry.space_group_name_H-M   'P 1'
#
loop_
_entity.id
_entity.type
_entity.pdbx_description
1 polymer ?
#
loop_
_entity_poly.entity_id
_entity_poly.type
_entity_poly.pdbx_seq_one_letter_code
_entity_poly.pdbx_strand_id
1 'polypeptide(L)' 'MASSAGEWSAEQIDDYETLISTTDVELLKKAWRNEKASPEILPFEEALVKRAKEQIQLMMDMDRAQFLLRSYLRVQLQKV' A
#
# COMPACT_ATOMS: atom_id res chain seq x y z
N MET A 1 26.84 -24.96 -13.87
CA MET A 1 26.10 -24.75 -12.61
C MET A 1 26.26 -23.28 -12.24
N ALA A 2 25.38 -22.41 -12.74
CA ALA A 2 25.29 -21.02 -12.31
C ALA A 2 23.83 -20.80 -11.91
N SER A 3 23.63 -20.53 -10.63
CA SER A 3 22.32 -20.42 -10.00
C SER A 3 21.53 -19.26 -10.60
N SER A 4 20.33 -19.55 -11.10
CA SER A 4 19.31 -18.55 -11.41
C SER A 4 18.74 -18.01 -10.09
N ALA A 5 19.51 -17.13 -9.43
CA ALA A 5 19.04 -16.36 -8.30
C ALA A 5 18.21 -15.20 -8.85
N GLY A 6 16.93 -15.47 -8.98
CA GLY A 6 15.81 -14.57 -9.13
C GLY A 6 15.94 -13.17 -9.71
N GLU A 7 15.60 -13.07 -10.99
CA GLU A 7 15.01 -11.86 -11.56
C GLU A 7 13.48 -12.02 -11.50
N TRP A 8 12.85 -11.45 -10.47
CA TRP A 8 11.41 -11.29 -10.49
C TRP A 8 11.15 -10.13 -11.46
N SER A 9 10.30 -10.36 -12.45
CA SER A 9 9.99 -9.33 -13.46
C SER A 9 9.26 -8.17 -12.80
N ALA A 10 9.44 -6.94 -13.29
CA ALA A 10 8.79 -5.76 -12.70
C ALA A 10 7.26 -5.91 -12.60
N GLU A 11 6.63 -6.63 -13.56
CA GLU A 11 5.20 -6.90 -13.50
C GLU A 11 4.82 -7.91 -12.38
N GLN A 12 5.70 -8.88 -12.10
CA GLN A 12 5.50 -9.82 -10.99
C GLN A 12 5.69 -9.14 -9.63
N ILE A 13 6.48 -8.06 -9.62
CA ILE A 13 6.71 -7.23 -8.43
C ILE A 13 5.46 -6.42 -8.09
N ASP A 14 4.89 -5.73 -9.08
CA ASP A 14 3.66 -4.95 -8.91
C ASP A 14 2.44 -5.83 -8.56
N ASP A 15 2.31 -7.01 -9.16
CA ASP A 15 1.24 -7.95 -8.83
C ASP A 15 1.37 -8.49 -7.40
N TYR A 16 2.58 -8.78 -6.92
CA TYR A 16 2.76 -9.18 -5.52
C TYR A 16 2.42 -8.03 -4.57
N GLU A 17 2.87 -6.80 -4.85
CA GLU A 17 2.60 -5.61 -4.02
C GLU A 17 1.08 -5.36 -3.92
N THR A 18 0.37 -5.52 -5.04
CA THR A 18 -1.08 -5.37 -5.13
C THR A 18 -1.82 -6.50 -4.39
N LEU A 19 -1.30 -7.74 -4.44
CA LEU A 19 -1.84 -8.86 -3.67
C LEU A 19 -1.57 -8.73 -2.16
N ILE A 20 -0.41 -8.21 -1.76
CA ILE A 20 -0.10 -7.95 -0.34
C ILE A 20 -0.99 -6.83 0.21
N SER A 21 -1.20 -5.75 -0.56
CA SER A 21 -2.07 -4.64 -0.14
C SER A 21 -3.55 -5.01 -0.08
N THR A 22 -4.06 -5.86 -0.99
CA THR A 22 -5.43 -6.37 -0.86
C THR A 22 -5.59 -7.28 0.37
N THR A 23 -4.58 -8.08 0.70
CA THR A 23 -4.59 -8.99 1.85
C THR A 23 -4.69 -8.24 3.18
N ASP A 24 -3.84 -7.26 3.44
CA ASP A 24 -3.86 -6.52 4.73
C ASP A 24 -5.16 -5.71 4.92
N VAL A 25 -5.74 -5.20 3.83
CA VAL A 25 -7.04 -4.51 3.86
C VAL A 25 -8.18 -5.48 4.20
N GLU A 26 -8.17 -6.70 3.66
CA GLU A 26 -9.16 -7.72 3.98
C GLU A 26 -9.05 -8.21 5.42
N LEU A 27 -7.83 -8.39 5.92
CA LEU A 27 -7.58 -8.73 7.33
C LEU A 27 -8.08 -7.64 8.26
N LEU A 28 -7.84 -6.36 7.96
CA LEU A 28 -8.38 -5.23 8.72
C LEU A 28 -9.91 -5.22 8.76
N LYS A 29 -10.56 -5.44 7.61
CA LYS A 29 -12.04 -5.53 7.53
C LYS A 29 -12.58 -6.69 8.37
N LYS A 30 -11.86 -7.82 8.43
CA LYS A 30 -12.23 -8.97 9.24
C LYS A 30 -12.04 -8.69 10.74
N ALA A 31 -10.88 -8.19 11.15
CA ALA A 31 -10.58 -7.83 12.53
C ALA A 31 -11.60 -6.80 13.06
N TRP A 32 -11.93 -5.78 12.27
CA TRP A 32 -12.95 -4.80 12.63
C TRP A 32 -14.34 -5.39 12.81
N ARG A 33 -14.78 -6.31 11.92
CA ARG A 33 -16.07 -7.00 12.07
C ARG A 33 -16.10 -7.86 13.33
N ASN A 34 -14.99 -8.53 13.65
CA ASN A 34 -14.87 -9.35 14.86
C ASN A 34 -14.96 -8.48 16.12
N GLU A 35 -14.25 -7.35 16.15
CA GLU A 35 -14.32 -6.38 17.26
C GLU A 35 -15.75 -5.88 17.47
N LYS A 36 -16.47 -5.58 16.38
CA LYS A 36 -17.87 -5.12 16.44
C LYS A 36 -18.85 -6.19 16.94
N ALA A 37 -18.55 -7.46 16.70
CA ALA A 37 -19.39 -8.58 17.11
C ALA A 37 -19.07 -9.08 18.53
N SER A 38 -17.89 -8.73 19.06
CA SER A 38 -17.46 -9.13 20.39
C SER A 38 -17.95 -8.12 21.44
N PRO A 39 -18.58 -8.56 22.54
CA PRO A 39 -18.90 -7.68 23.67
C PRO A 39 -17.66 -7.29 24.48
N GLU A 40 -16.55 -8.02 24.33
CA GLU A 40 -15.26 -7.78 25.00
C GLU A 40 -14.21 -7.29 24.00
N ILE A 41 -13.23 -6.53 24.50
CA ILE A 41 -12.15 -5.96 23.67
C ILE A 41 -11.19 -7.07 23.23
N LEU A 42 -10.98 -7.20 21.91
CA LEU A 42 -10.06 -8.21 21.38
C LEU A 42 -8.61 -7.71 21.43
N PRO A 43 -7.62 -8.62 21.34
CA PRO A 43 -6.21 -8.25 21.27
C PRO A 43 -5.92 -7.34 20.07
N PHE A 44 -5.13 -6.30 20.31
CA PHE A 44 -4.75 -5.36 19.26
C PHE A 44 -3.77 -5.98 18.25
N GLU A 45 -4.15 -6.03 16.98
CA GLU A 45 -3.29 -6.53 15.89
C GLU A 45 -2.22 -5.50 15.47
N GLU A 46 -1.23 -5.26 16.34
CA GLU A 46 -0.21 -4.22 16.14
C GLU A 46 0.54 -4.36 14.80
N ALA A 47 0.95 -5.58 14.45
CA ALA A 47 1.70 -5.84 13.22
C ALA A 47 0.89 -5.53 11.96
N LEU A 48 -0.40 -5.88 11.95
CA LEU A 48 -1.30 -5.61 10.82
C LEU A 48 -1.53 -4.10 10.68
N VAL A 49 -1.84 -3.43 11.78
CA VAL A 49 -2.09 -1.97 11.78
C VAL A 49 -0.84 -1.20 11.38
N LYS A 50 0.35 -1.64 11.81
CA LYS A 50 1.61 -1.02 11.42
C LYS A 50 1.84 -1.09 9.91
N ARG A 51 1.75 -2.29 9.32
CA ARG A 51 1.93 -2.48 7.86
C ARG A 51 0.92 -1.68 7.05
N ALA A 52 -0.35 -1.72 7.44
CA ALA A 52 -1.39 -0.97 6.74
C ALA A 52 -1.17 0.55 6.81
N LYS A 53 -0.69 1.08 7.94
CA LYS A 53 -0.32 2.50 8.06
C LYS A 53 0.84 2.87 7.15
N GLU A 54 1.87 2.03 7.08
CA GLU A 54 3.02 2.24 6.19
C GLU A 54 2.58 2.27 4.72
N GLN A 55 1.71 1.33 4.31
CA GLN A 55 1.14 1.31 2.96
C GLN A 55 0.31 2.56 2.63
N ILE A 56 -0.56 2.99 3.56
CA ILE A 56 -1.37 4.21 3.38
C ILE A 56 -0.46 5.43 3.23
N GLN A 57 0.57 5.55 4.07
CA GLN A 57 1.51 6.66 4.01
C GLN A 57 2.25 6.71 2.68
N LEU A 58 2.74 5.56 2.20
CA LEU A 58 3.46 5.44 0.93
C LEU A 58 2.56 5.84 -0.26
N MET A 59 1.30 5.40 -0.25
CA MET A 59 0.32 5.76 -1.28
C MET A 59 0.01 7.27 -1.26
N MET A 60 -0.18 7.86 -0.08
CA MET A 60 -0.40 9.31 0.07
C MET A 60 0.78 10.15 -0.44
N ASP A 61 2.01 9.73 -0.13
CA ASP A 61 3.21 10.45 -0.56
C ASP A 61 3.39 10.34 -2.09
N MET A 62 3.05 9.19 -2.67
CA MET A 62 3.02 9.01 -4.13
C MET A 62 1.99 9.94 -4.80
N ASP A 63 0.75 9.98 -4.30
CA ASP A 63 -0.30 10.86 -4.83
C ASP A 63 0.10 12.33 -4.76
N ARG A 64 0.73 12.75 -3.66
CA ARG A 64 1.25 14.11 -3.49
C ARG A 64 2.35 14.42 -4.50
N ALA A 65 3.29 13.51 -4.71
CA ALA A 65 4.37 13.69 -5.68
C ALA A 65 3.81 13.80 -7.12
N GLN A 66 2.86 12.94 -7.49
CA GLN A 66 2.19 13.01 -8.79
C GLN A 66 1.47 14.34 -9.01
N PHE A 67 0.74 14.82 -7.99
CA PHE A 67 0.08 16.11 -8.04
C PHE A 67 1.08 17.26 -8.30
N LEU A 68 2.17 17.29 -7.55
CA LEU A 68 3.21 18.31 -7.70
C LEU A 68 3.85 18.27 -9.09
N LEU A 69 4.16 17.08 -9.60
CA LEU A 69 4.72 16.90 -10.93
C LEU A 69 3.77 17.41 -12.02
N ARG A 70 2.49 17.03 -11.98
CA ARG A 70 1.48 17.51 -12.93
C ARG A 70 1.32 19.02 -12.87
N SER A 71 1.31 19.60 -11.66
CA SER A 71 1.24 21.05 -11.46
C SER A 71 2.45 21.76 -12.05
N TYR A 72 3.66 21.26 -11.78
CA TYR A 72 4.91 21.81 -12.30
C TYR A 72 4.93 21.82 -13.84
N LEU A 73 4.60 20.68 -14.45
CA LEU A 73 4.56 20.54 -15.90
C LEU A 73 3.52 21.47 -16.54
N ARG A 74 2.34 21.61 -15.93
CA ARG A 74 1.31 22.55 -16.39
C ARG A 74 1.83 23.99 -16.41
N VAL A 75 2.48 24.44 -15.35
CA VAL A 75 3.03 25.80 -15.26
C VAL A 75 4.14 26.01 -16.30
N GLN A 76 4.99 25.02 -16.52
CA GLN A 76 6.03 25.09 -17.56
C GLN A 76 5.43 25.26 -18.95
N LEU A 77 4.39 24.49 -19.28
CA LEU A 77 3.72 24.57 -20.58
C LEU A 77 3.04 25.92 -20.82
N GLN A 78 2.56 26.60 -19.79
CA GLN A 78 1.96 27.94 -19.92
C GLN A 78 2.97 29.06 -20.22
N LYS A 79 4.27 28.80 -20.05
CA LYS A 79 5.34 29.78 -20.30
C LYS A 79 5.92 29.69 -21.71
N VAL A 80 5.51 28.69 -22.50
CA VAL A 80 5.89 28.48 -23.90
C VAL A 80 4.82 29.08 -24.80
#